data_AF-A0A920APJ6-F1
#
_entry.id   AF-A0A920APJ6-F1
#
_cell.length_a   1.000
_cell.length_b   1.000
_cell.length_c   1.000
_cell.angle_alpha   90.00
_cell.angle_beta   90.00
_cell.angle_gamma   90.00
#
_symmetry.space_group_name_H-M   'P 1'
#
loop_
_entity.id
_entity.type
_entity.pdbx_description
1 polymer ?
#
loop_
_entity_poly.entity_id
_entity_poly.type
_entity_poly.pdbx_seq_one_letter_code
_entity_poly.pdbx_strand_id
1 'polypeptide(L)'
;MSADRETINADGYDLSFITVKVEDENHNLCPKSSNLIYFEIEGEGPLQLLETEIQHVLKAIKCLSALLLMGWLLLVVKSTTNSGRIKIIATSEGLEKSEINY
;
A
#
# COMPACT_ATOMS: atom_id res chain seq x y z
N MET A 1 -6.94 -3.54 -3.90
CA MET A 1 -5.45 -3.59 -3.93
C MET A 1 -5.04 -4.95 -4.47
N SER A 2 -3.90 -5.05 -5.15
CA SER A 2 -3.36 -6.33 -5.62
C SER A 2 -1.85 -6.36 -5.43
N ALA A 3 -1.34 -7.43 -4.81
CA ALA A 3 0.08 -7.66 -4.63
C ALA A 3 0.62 -8.54 -5.77
N ASP A 4 1.85 -8.30 -6.19
CA ASP A 4 2.58 -9.16 -7.13
C ASP A 4 2.86 -10.55 -6.54
N ARG A 5 3.05 -10.62 -5.22
CA ARG A 5 3.31 -11.82 -4.43
C ARG A 5 2.60 -11.72 -3.10
N GLU A 6 2.19 -12.87 -2.56
CA GLU A 6 1.51 -12.96 -1.25
C GLU A 6 2.43 -13.50 -0.15
N THR A 7 3.69 -13.80 -0.47
CA THR A 7 4.70 -14.27 0.49
C THR A 7 6.07 -13.74 0.07
N ILE A 8 6.81 -13.20 1.03
CA ILE A 8 8.17 -12.69 0.84
C ILE A 8 9.10 -13.26 1.92
N ASN A 9 10.38 -13.42 1.60
CA ASN A 9 11.38 -13.91 2.54
C ASN A 9 11.70 -12.86 3.60
N ALA A 10 11.70 -13.24 4.88
CA ALA A 10 12.10 -12.38 5.98
C ALA A 10 13.64 -12.23 6.08
N ASP A 11 14.26 -11.79 4.99
CA ASP A 11 15.71 -11.60 4.88
C ASP A 11 16.16 -10.13 4.99
N GLY A 12 15.21 -9.19 5.11
CA GLY A 12 15.49 -7.76 5.13
C GLY A 12 15.82 -7.16 3.76
N TYR A 13 15.59 -7.88 2.66
CA TYR A 13 15.87 -7.46 1.29
C TYR A 13 14.70 -7.69 0.34
N ASP A 14 13.90 -8.74 0.56
CA ASP A 14 12.82 -9.12 -0.32
C ASP A 14 11.71 -8.05 -0.40
N LEU A 15 11.14 -7.85 -1.60
CA LEU A 15 10.21 -6.75 -1.90
C LEU A 15 8.92 -7.25 -2.53
N SER A 16 7.75 -6.87 -2.00
CA SER A 16 6.48 -7.00 -2.73
C SER A 16 5.99 -5.65 -3.22
N PHE A 17 5.43 -5.66 -4.42
CA PHE A 17 4.86 -4.50 -5.10
C PHE A 17 3.35 -4.62 -5.09
N ILE A 18 2.70 -3.61 -4.53
CA ILE A 18 1.25 -3.58 -4.38
C ILE A 18 0.70 -2.47 -5.25
N THR A 19 -0.14 -2.86 -6.20
CA THR A 19 -0.89 -1.93 -7.02
C THR A 19 -2.16 -1.53 -6.28
N VAL A 20 -2.34 -0.23 -6.10
CA VAL A 20 -3.54 0.36 -5.51
C VAL A 20 -4.23 1.16 -6.61
N LYS A 21 -5.51 0.85 -6.87
CA LYS A 21 -6.32 1.50 -7.90
C LYS A 21 -7.63 1.96 -7.30
N VAL A 22 -8.16 3.05 -7.83
CA VAL A 22 -9.56 3.42 -7.66
C VAL A 22 -10.31 3.00 -8.90
N GLU A 23 -11.30 2.15 -8.69
CA GLU A 23 -12.15 1.60 -9.73
C GLU A 23 -13.59 2.03 -9.48
N ASP A 24 -14.39 2.12 -10.55
CA ASP A 24 -15.84 2.26 -10.44
C ASP A 24 -16.51 0.92 -10.09
N GLU A 25 -17.84 0.93 -9.92
CA GLU A 25 -18.63 -0.26 -9.60
C GLU A 25 -18.54 -1.38 -10.66
N ASN A 26 -18.04 -1.06 -11.86
CA ASN A 26 -17.83 -2.02 -12.96
C ASN A 26 -16.37 -2.44 -13.08
N HIS A 27 -15.52 -2.15 -12.08
CA HIS A 27 -14.08 -2.43 -12.07
C HIS A 27 -13.27 -1.69 -13.16
N ASN A 28 -13.77 -0.56 -13.66
CA ASN A 28 -12.98 0.30 -14.55
C ASN A 28 -12.09 1.22 -13.72
N LEU A 29 -10.81 1.33 -14.09
CA LEU A 29 -9.91 2.32 -13.52
C LEU A 29 -10.49 3.74 -13.70
N CYS A 30 -10.42 4.55 -12.64
CA CYS A 30 -10.84 5.94 -12.63
C CYS A 30 -9.62 6.89 -12.83
N PRO A 31 -9.15 7.17 -14.06
CA PRO A 31 -7.88 7.88 -14.29
C PRO A 31 -7.89 9.35 -13.86
N LYS A 32 -9.06 9.92 -13.55
CA LYS A 32 -9.19 11.29 -13.01
C LYS A 32 -9.18 11.33 -11.48
N SER A 33 -9.16 10.17 -10.82
CA SER A 33 -9.08 10.11 -9.37
C SER A 33 -7.69 10.53 -8.88
N SER A 34 -7.70 11.42 -7.90
CA SER A 34 -6.53 11.86 -7.14
C SER A 34 -6.82 11.72 -5.65
N ASN A 35 -7.50 10.63 -5.25
CA ASN A 35 -7.86 10.42 -3.86
C ASN A 35 -6.61 10.32 -2.97
N LEU A 36 -6.70 10.84 -1.75
CA LEU A 36 -5.71 10.61 -0.71
C LEU A 36 -5.96 9.25 -0.09
N ILE A 37 -4.99 8.35 -0.20
CA ILE A 37 -5.05 7.01 0.37
C ILE A 37 -4.24 6.99 1.67
N TYR A 38 -4.84 6.47 2.73
CA TYR A 38 -4.18 6.19 4.00
C TYR A 38 -3.89 4.70 4.10
N PHE A 39 -2.63 4.38 4.36
CA PHE A 39 -2.12 3.04 4.59
C PHE A 39 -1.85 2.84 6.07
N GLU A 40 -2.25 1.68 6.58
CA GLU A 40 -1.90 1.18 7.91
C GLU A 40 -1.27 -0.21 7.76
N ILE A 41 -0.17 -0.44 8.48
CA ILE A 41 0.46 -1.75 8.61
C ILE A 41 0.30 -2.30 10.01
N GLU A 42 -0.10 -3.55 10.08
CA GLU A 42 -0.03 -4.37 11.28
C GLU A 42 1.01 -5.49 11.06
N GLY A 43 1.71 -5.86 12.13
CA GLY A 43 2.73 -6.93 12.10
C GLY A 43 4.15 -6.47 11.76
N GLU A 44 4.93 -7.37 11.15
CA GLU A 44 6.39 -7.30 10.97
C GLU A 44 6.79 -6.78 9.57
N GLY A 45 6.51 -5.52 9.25
CA GLY A 45 6.82 -4.95 7.93
C GLY A 45 6.97 -3.43 7.91
N PRO A 46 8.08 -2.86 7.41
CA PRO A 46 8.18 -1.44 7.09
C PRO A 46 7.48 -1.11 5.76
N LEU A 47 6.90 0.09 5.68
CA LEU A 47 6.40 0.68 4.43
C LEU A 47 7.45 1.54 3.75
N GLN A 48 7.60 1.39 2.43
CA GLN A 48 8.21 2.40 1.56
C GLN A 48 7.31 2.67 0.35
N LEU A 49 7.08 3.94 0.03
CA LEU A 49 6.43 4.35 -1.22
C LEU A 49 7.52 4.73 -2.22
N LEU A 50 7.49 4.15 -3.41
CA LEU A 50 8.53 4.39 -4.41
C LEU A 50 8.11 5.39 -5.49
N GLU A 51 6.81 5.67 -5.70
CA GLU A 51 6.37 6.32 -6.95
C GLU A 51 5.27 7.40 -6.83
N THR A 52 4.96 7.91 -5.63
CA THR A 52 3.97 9.01 -5.47
C THR A 52 4.52 10.20 -4.71
N GLU A 53 3.95 11.39 -4.93
CA GLU A 53 4.20 12.55 -4.08
C GLU A 53 3.75 12.23 -2.64
N ILE A 54 4.71 11.85 -1.80
CA ILE A 54 4.46 11.55 -0.40
C ILE A 54 4.19 12.86 0.32
N GLN A 55 2.96 13.05 0.79
CA GLN A 55 2.68 14.08 1.78
C GLN A 55 2.80 13.45 3.17
N HIS A 56 3.88 13.84 3.85
CA HIS A 56 4.30 13.47 5.21
C HIS A 56 4.77 12.03 5.43
N VAL A 57 6.04 11.90 5.83
CA VAL A 57 6.63 10.68 6.43
C VAL A 57 6.71 10.89 7.94
N LEU A 58 5.78 10.30 8.70
CA LEU A 58 5.97 10.16 10.15
C LEU A 58 6.79 8.89 10.38
N LYS A 59 8.11 9.09 10.42
CA LYS A 59 9.20 8.09 10.45
C LYS A 59 9.19 7.13 11.66
N ALA A 60 8.11 7.10 12.44
CA ALA A 60 7.98 6.29 13.66
C ALA A 60 6.65 5.53 13.79
N ILE A 61 5.71 5.66 12.84
CA ILE A 61 4.37 5.07 12.98
C ILE A 61 4.07 4.26 11.71
N LYS A 62 3.46 3.10 11.88
CA LYS A 62 3.08 2.11 10.86
C LYS A 62 2.02 2.62 9.87
N CYS A 63 1.93 3.93 9.65
CA CYS A 63 0.91 4.58 8.86
C CYS A 63 1.54 5.59 7.89
N LEU A 64 1.00 5.69 6.69
CA LEU A 64 1.48 6.56 5.62
C LEU A 64 0.33 6.98 4.73
N SER A 65 0.41 8.16 4.12
CA SER A 65 -0.60 8.61 3.15
C SER A 65 0.02 9.04 1.82
N ALA A 66 -0.70 8.79 0.73
CA ALA A 66 -0.27 9.11 -0.62
C ALA A 66 -1.44 9.57 -1.49
N LEU A 67 -1.20 10.58 -2.33
CA LEU A 67 -2.15 10.97 -3.36
C LEU A 67 -2.02 10.01 -4.55
N LEU A 68 -3.15 9.55 -5.09
CA LEU A 68 -3.13 8.80 -6.35
C LEU A 68 -2.66 9.68 -7.51
N LEU A 69 -1.94 9.04 -8.44
CA LEU A 69 -1.60 9.63 -9.73
C LEU A 69 -2.36 8.88 -10.81
N MET A 70 -3.23 9.60 -11.54
CA MET A 70 -4.05 9.01 -12.59
C MET A 70 -4.88 7.79 -12.12
N GLY A 71 -5.45 7.87 -10.91
CA GLY A 71 -6.30 6.82 -10.34
C GLY A 71 -5.57 5.60 -9.77
N TRP A 72 -4.24 5.59 -9.76
CA TRP A 72 -3.48 4.48 -9.18
C TRP A 72 -2.19 4.94 -8.47
N LEU A 73 -1.59 4.03 -7.71
CA LEU A 73 -0.24 4.15 -7.17
C LEU A 73 0.40 2.78 -6.97
N LEU A 74 1.72 2.79 -6.76
CA LEU A 74 2.51 1.61 -6.41
C LEU A 74 3.08 1.75 -4.99
N LEU A 75 2.74 0.78 -4.13
CA LEU A 75 3.26 0.66 -2.78
C LEU A 75 4.31 -0.45 -2.74
N VAL A 76 5.46 -0.20 -2.11
CA VAL A 76 6.56 -1.17 -2.00
C VAL A 76 6.70 -1.62 -0.56
N VAL A 77 6.55 -2.92 -0.33
CA VAL A 77 6.72 -3.54 0.99
C VAL A 77 8.04 -4.26 0.99
N LYS A 78 8.88 -3.89 1.94
CA LYS A 78 10.17 -4.53 2.14
C LYS A 78 10.09 -5.45 3.35
N SER A 79 10.60 -6.66 3.23
CA SER A 79 10.66 -7.58 4.36
C SER A 79 11.54 -7.05 5.48
N THR A 80 11.26 -7.47 6.72
CA THR A 80 12.20 -7.37 7.82
C THR A 80 13.06 -8.64 7.89
N THR A 81 13.98 -8.71 8.86
CA THR A 81 14.67 -9.95 9.21
C THR A 81 13.88 -10.84 10.18
N ASN A 82 12.69 -10.41 10.59
CA ASN A 82 11.80 -11.15 11.48
C ASN A 82 10.69 -11.79 10.66
N SER A 83 10.57 -13.12 10.73
CA SER A 83 9.42 -13.80 10.15
C SER A 83 8.16 -13.43 10.91
N GLY A 84 7.09 -13.13 10.18
CA GLY A 84 5.81 -12.75 10.75
C GLY A 84 4.78 -12.49 9.67
N ARG A 85 3.57 -12.15 10.11
CA ARG A 85 2.52 -11.71 9.21
C ARG A 85 2.61 -10.20 9.00
N ILE A 86 2.25 -9.75 7.81
CA ILE A 86 2.10 -8.33 7.48
C ILE A 86 0.68 -8.14 6.97
N LYS A 87 -0.10 -7.30 7.65
CA LYS A 87 -1.39 -6.87 7.14
C LYS A 87 -1.30 -5.42 6.71
N ILE A 88 -1.79 -5.13 5.51
CA ILE A 88 -1.80 -3.78 4.95
C ILE A 88 -3.23 -3.40 4.65
N ILE A 89 -3.64 -2.26 5.18
CA ILE A 89 -4.99 -1.73 5.06
C ILE A 89 -4.88 -0.41 4.31
N ALA A 90 -5.67 -0.23 3.25
CA ALA A 90 -5.83 1.03 2.54
C ALA A 90 -7.24 1.58 2.75
N THR A 91 -7.32 2.87 3.07
CA THR A 91 -8.57 3.61 3.27
C THR A 91 -8.51 4.95 2.55
N SER A 92 -9.67 5.43 2.13
CA SER A 92 -9.83 6.77 1.57
C SER A 92 -11.27 7.23 1.76
N GLU A 93 -11.47 8.53 1.88
CA GLU A 93 -12.81 9.09 2.06
C GLU A 93 -13.70 8.76 0.85
N GLY A 94 -14.90 8.23 1.12
CA GLY A 94 -15.90 7.88 0.10
C GLY A 94 -15.59 6.62 -0.71
N LEU A 95 -14.55 5.85 -0.35
CA LEU A 95 -14.19 4.60 -1.02
C LEU A 95 -14.25 3.42 -0.06
N GLU A 96 -14.47 2.23 -0.62
CA GLU A 96 -14.41 1.00 0.14
C GLU A 96 -12.98 0.71 0.64
N LYS A 97 -12.89 0.22 1.87
CA LYS A 97 -11.62 -0.23 2.46
C LYS A 97 -11.11 -1.46 1.70
N SER A 98 -9.81 -1.48 1.40
CA SER A 98 -9.13 -2.66 0.85
C SER A 98 -8.05 -3.13 1.83
N GLU A 99 -7.82 -4.44 1.90
CA GLU A 99 -6.74 -5.02 2.70
C GLU A 99 -6.06 -6.19 2.00
N ILE A 100 -4.78 -6.43 2.32
CA ILE A 100 -4.01 -7.60 1.89
C ILE A 100 -3.19 -8.14 3.06
N ASN A 101 -2.86 -9.42 3.01
CA ASN A 101 -2.11 -10.11 4.07
C ASN A 101 -0.93 -10.89 3.47
N TYR A 102 0.18 -10.88 4.18
CA TYR A 102 1.39 -11.68 3.96
C TYR A 102 1.67 -12.53 5.20
#